data_AF-A0A7W1BYW1-F1
#
_entry.id   AF-A0A7W1BYW1-F1
#
_cell.length_a   1.000
_cell.length_b   1.000
_cell.length_c   1.000
_cell.angle_alpha   90.00
_cell.angle_beta   90.00
_cell.angle_gamma   90.00
#
_symmetry.space_group_name_H-M   'P 1'
#
loop_
_entity.id
_entity.type
_entity.pdbx_description
1 polymer ?
#
loop_
_entity_poly.entity_id
_entity_poly.type
_entity_poly.pdbx_seq_one_letter_code
_entity_poly.pdbx_strand_id
1 'polypeptide(L)' 'MPEALLPTPPGFNDLSKADQVRYLQDLWDQISEDPGNLPVPESHLRLAEERLNRYREDPSRAHSAFEVLDRLAEKSK' A
#
# COMPACT_ATOMS: atom_id res chain seq x y z
N MET A 1 -15.41 11.70 1.83
CA MET A 1 -14.43 12.76 2.19
C MET A 1 -14.26 13.65 0.98
N PRO A 2 -14.38 14.99 1.09
CA PRO A 2 -13.99 15.85 -0.01
C PRO A 2 -12.49 15.67 -0.25
N GLU A 3 -12.09 15.34 -1.47
CA GLU A 3 -10.68 15.29 -1.87
C GLU A 3 -10.14 16.72 -1.85
N ALA A 4 -9.41 17.06 -0.78
CA ALA A 4 -8.57 18.24 -0.80
C ALA A 4 -7.41 17.97 -1.76
N LEU A 5 -7.45 18.61 -2.94
CA LEU A 5 -6.29 18.64 -3.83
C LEU A 5 -5.19 19.45 -3.13
N LEU A 6 -4.24 18.73 -2.53
CA LEU A 6 -3.03 19.36 -1.98
C LEU A 6 -2.16 19.83 -3.16
N PRO A 7 -1.64 21.07 -3.11
CA PRO A 7 -0.73 21.54 -4.14
C PRO A 7 0.53 20.69 -4.14
N THR A 8 1.09 20.47 -5.32
CA THR A 8 2.38 19.79 -5.46
C THR A 8 3.46 20.56 -4.68
N PRO A 9 4.32 19.89 -3.90
CA PRO A 9 5.41 20.55 -3.20
C PRO A 9 6.31 21.35 -4.17
N PRO A 10 6.78 22.55 -3.79
CA PRO A 10 7.71 23.31 -4.61
C PRO A 10 8.94 22.48 -5.01
N GLY A 11 9.35 22.57 -6.28
CA GLY A 11 10.52 21.86 -6.80
C GLY A 11 10.30 20.38 -7.13
N PHE A 12 9.18 19.76 -6.74
CA PHE A 12 8.92 18.35 -7.03
C PHE A 12 8.82 18.07 -8.54
N ASN A 13 8.21 18.98 -9.30
CA ASN A 13 8.07 18.82 -10.75
C ASN A 13 9.40 18.98 -11.52
N ASP A 14 10.41 19.59 -10.90
CA ASP A 14 11.74 19.79 -11.49
C ASP A 14 12.65 18.57 -11.28
N LEU A 15 12.27 17.65 -10.39
CA LEU A 15 12.99 16.39 -10.14
C LEU A 15 12.89 15.43 -11.32
N SER A 16 13.90 14.57 -11.49
CA SER A 16 13.80 13.44 -12.40
C SER A 16 12.68 12.49 -11.94
N LYS A 17 12.16 11.65 -12.84
CA LYS A 17 11.12 10.67 -12.46
C LYS A 17 11.60 9.68 -11.40
N ALA A 18 12.88 9.30 -11.43
CA ALA A 18 13.47 8.45 -10.40
C ALA A 18 13.46 9.15 -9.04
N ASP A 19 13.83 10.43 -9.01
CA ASP A 19 13.86 11.23 -7.77
C ASP A 19 12.46 11.54 -7.25
N GLN A 20 11.47 11.76 -8.13
CA GLN A 20 10.07 11.88 -7.72
C GLN A 20 9.57 10.62 -7.01
N VAL A 21 9.90 9.44 -7.56
CA VAL A 21 9.53 8.16 -6.94
C VAL A 21 10.26 7.97 -5.61
N ARG A 22 11.56 8.28 -5.55
CA ARG A 22 12.34 8.21 -4.31
C ARG A 22 11.75 9.14 -3.24
N TYR A 23 11.44 10.38 -3.60
CA TYR A 23 10.85 11.36 -2.69
C TYR A 23 9.52 10.87 -2.12
N LEU A 24 8.65 10.30 -2.96
CA LEU A 24 7.39 9.71 -2.49
C LEU A 24 7.63 8.54 -1.53
N GLN A 25 8.63 7.69 -1.79
CA GLN A 25 8.98 6.59 -0.90
C GLN A 25 9.45 7.10 0.46
N ASP A 26 10.33 8.11 0.49
CA ASP A 26 10.85 8.68 1.74
C ASP A 26 9.72 9.29 2.59
N LEU A 27 8.75 9.98 1.94
CA LEU A 27 7.55 10.46 2.63
C LEU A 27 6.69 9.31 3.17
N TRP A 28 6.57 8.22 2.41
CA TRP A 28 5.79 7.06 2.83
C TRP A 28 6.43 6.34 4.01
N ASP A 29 7.75 6.24 4.02
CA ASP A 29 8.53 5.70 5.13
C ASP A 29 8.31 6.55 6.39
N GLN A 30 8.37 7.88 6.28
CA GLN A 30 8.08 8.81 7.39
C GLN A 30 6.64 8.67 7.92
N ILE A 31 5.64 8.58 7.04
CA ILE A 31 4.23 8.38 7.44
C ILE A 31 4.07 7.04 8.18
N SER A 32 4.84 6.03 7.80
CA SER A 32 4.75 4.68 8.36
C SER A 32 5.48 4.52 9.70
N GLU A 33 6.22 5.53 10.17
CA GLU A 33 6.93 5.50 11.46
C GLU A 33 5.98 5.41 12.67
N ASP A 34 4.75 5.92 12.53
CA ASP A 34 3.72 5.87 13.58
C ASP A 34 2.42 5.23 13.06
N PRO A 35 2.38 3.89 12.96
CA PRO A 35 1.25 3.16 12.40
C PRO A 35 -0.02 3.29 13.25
N GLY A 36 0.09 3.66 14.53
CA GLY A 36 -1.06 3.83 15.43
C GLY A 36 -1.91 5.06 15.11
N ASN A 37 -1.32 6.06 14.45
CA ASN A 37 -1.99 7.31 14.08
C ASN A 37 -2.52 7.31 12.63
N LEU A 38 -2.32 6.22 11.88
CA LEU A 38 -2.84 6.12 10.53
C LEU A 38 -4.37 5.98 10.56
N PRO A 39 -5.13 6.89 9.89
CA PRO A 39 -6.57 6.76 9.84
C PRO A 39 -6.93 5.50 9.05
N VAL A 40 -7.72 4.62 9.67
CA VAL A 40 -8.29 3.43 9.00
C VAL A 40 -9.78 3.67 8.79
N PRO A 41 -10.21 4.01 7.57
CA PRO A 41 -11.63 4.17 7.27
C PRO A 41 -12.42 2.88 7.54
N GLU A 42 -13.66 3.01 8.01
CA GLU A 42 -14.55 1.85 8.22
C GLU A 42 -14.74 1.00 6.96
N SER A 43 -14.69 1.62 5.78
CA SER A 43 -14.74 0.91 4.50
C SER A 43 -13.57 -0.06 4.31
N HIS A 44 -12.38 0.30 4.80
CA HIS A 44 -11.20 -0.58 4.76
C HIS A 44 -11.36 -1.76 5.72
N LEU A 45 -11.88 -1.51 6.93
CA LEU A 45 -12.17 -2.57 7.91
C LEU A 45 -13.20 -3.55 7.36
N ARG A 46 -14.30 -3.05 6.78
CA ARG A 46 -15.35 -3.87 6.17
C ARG A 46 -14.81 -4.75 5.05
N LEU A 47 -13.97 -4.19 4.19
CA LEU A 47 -13.32 -4.94 3.12
C LEU A 47 -12.37 -6.02 3.66
N ALA A 48 -11.61 -5.71 4.71
CA ALA A 48 -10.71 -6.67 5.34
C ALA A 48 -11.49 -7.83 5.96
N GLU A 49 -12.61 -7.55 6.64
CA GLU A 49 -13.50 -8.55 7.22
C GLU A 49 -14.14 -9.43 6.15
N GLU A 50 -14.64 -8.85 5.06
CA GLU A 50 -15.19 -9.59 3.92
C GLU A 50 -14.16 -10.55 3.31
N ARG A 51 -12.92 -10.07 3.11
CA ARG A 51 -11.83 -10.89 2.58
C ARG A 51 -11.45 -12.02 3.55
N LEU A 52 -11.43 -11.74 4.85
CA LEU A 52 -11.13 -12.72 5.88
C LEU A 52 -12.22 -13.81 5.96
N ASN A 53 -13.49 -13.44 5.84
CA ASN A 53 -14.59 -14.39 5.82
C ASN A 53 -14.52 -15.30 4.58
N ARG A 54 -14.26 -14.74 3.40
CA ARG A 54 -14.04 -15.54 2.17
C ARG A 54 -12.87 -16.54 2.32
N TYR A 55 -11.79 -16.13 2.97
CA TYR A 55 -10.66 -17.02 3.25
C TYR A 55 -11.06 -18.15 4.21
N ARG A 56 -11.86 -17.86 5.25
CA ARG A 56 -12.33 -18.89 6.20
C ARG A 56 -13.27 -19.90 5.55
N GLU A 57 -14.08 -19.48 4.60
CA GLU A 57 -14.98 -20.35 3.83
C GLU A 57 -14.21 -21.28 2.88
N ASP A 58 -13.17 -20.77 2.20
CA ASP A 58 -12.33 -21.54 1.30
C ASP A 58 -10.86 -21.08 1.36
N PRO A 59 -10.05 -21.68 2.25
CA PRO A 59 -8.66 -21.29 2.43
C PRO A 59 -7.81 -21.46 1.17
N SER A 60 -8.22 -22.33 0.23
CA SER A 60 -7.48 -22.60 -1.01
C SER A 60 -7.49 -21.43 -2.00
N ARG A 61 -8.37 -20.46 -1.80
CA ARG A 61 -8.51 -19.26 -2.65
C ARG A 61 -7.59 -18.10 -2.26
N ALA A 62 -6.82 -18.23 -1.19
CA ALA A 62 -5.84 -17.23 -0.79
C ALA A 62 -4.44 -17.81 -0.86
N HIS A 63 -3.48 -16.93 -1.17
CA HIS A 63 -2.07 -17.22 -1.02
C HIS A 63 -1.50 -16.27 0.03
N SER A 64 -0.56 -16.79 0.81
CA SER A 64 0.23 -15.94 1.70
C SER A 64 1.08 -14.97 0.86
N ALA A 65 1.43 -13.83 1.46
CA ALA A 65 2.34 -12.88 0.81
C ALA A 65 3.68 -13.55 0.45
N PHE A 66 4.20 -14.43 1.31
CA PHE A 66 5.44 -15.16 1.09
C PHE A 66 5.35 -16.07 -0.14
N GLU A 67 4.29 -16.87 -0.27
CA GLU A 67 4.09 -17.74 -1.46
C GLU A 67 4.03 -16.92 -2.76
N VAL A 68 3.38 -15.75 -2.73
CA VAL A 68 3.32 -14.87 -3.90
C VAL A 68 4.70 -14.30 -4.24
N LEU A 69 5.47 -13.88 -3.22
CA LEU A 69 6.82 -13.36 -3.40
C LEU A 69 7.78 -14.42 -3.94
N ASP A 70 7.76 -15.64 -3.37
CA ASP A 70 8.58 -16.76 -3.83
C ASP A 70 8.29 -17.07 -5.31
N ARG A 71 7.00 -17.18 -5.68
CA ARG A 71 6.59 -17.41 -7.07
C ARG A 71 7.07 -16.30 -8.03
N LEU A 72 7.08 -15.04 -7.59
CA LEU A 72 7.54 -13.92 -8.42
C LEU A 72 9.07 -13.93 -8.58
N ALA A 73 9.80 -14.32 -7.53
CA ALA A 73 11.24 -14.49 -7.57
C ALA A 73 11.66 -15.64 -8.51
N GLU A 74 10.94 -16.76 -8.48
CA GLU A 74 11.17 -17.90 -9.37
C GLU A 74 10.93 -17.57 -10.85
N LYS A 75 9.90 -16.76 -11.16
CA LYS A 75 9.58 -16.35 -12.54
C LYS A 75 10.57 -15.35 -13.16
N SER A 76 11.44 -14.75 -12.36
CA SER A 76 12.46 -13.80 -12.83
C SER A 76 13.81 -14.46 -13.13
N LYS A 77 13.92 -15.79 -12.97
CA LYS A 77 15.05 -16.62 -13.42
C LYS A 77 14.75 -17.25 -14.78
#